data_AF-A0A973W8L4-F1
#
_entry.id   AF-A0A973W8L4-F1
#
_cell.length_a   1.000
_cell.length_b   1.000
_cell.length_c   1.000
_cell.angle_alpha   90.00
_cell.angle_beta   90.00
_cell.angle_gamma   90.00
#
_symmetry.space_group_name_H-M   'P 1'
#
loop_
_entity.id
_entity.type
_entity.pdbx_description
1 polymer ?
#
loop_
_entity_poly.entity_id
_entity_poly.type
_entity_poly.pdbx_seq_one_letter_code
_entity_poly.pdbx_strand_id
1 'polypeptide(L)' 'MDQLSYEEFVRAHKLGPLVDIKTACQIASVGHSRFYELAKEGAFILIPNGSRRNVTAQNLHQYYLALIAAASIEVV' A
#
# COMPACT_ATOMS: atom_id res chain seq x y z
N MET A 1 16.61 -6.01 -10.71
CA MET A 1 15.41 -5.17 -10.56
C MET A 1 15.73 -4.16 -9.48
N ASP A 2 15.87 -2.89 -9.84
CA ASP A 2 16.02 -1.82 -8.85
C ASP A 2 14.72 -1.77 -8.03
N GLN A 3 14.82 -2.09 -6.74
CA GLN A 3 13.70 -1.91 -5.81
C GLN A 3 13.41 -0.42 -5.74
N LEU A 4 12.17 -0.03 -6.08
CA LEU A 4 11.72 1.36 -5.94
C LEU A 4 11.93 1.79 -4.49
N SER A 5 12.79 2.77 -4.26
CA SER A 5 13.04 3.27 -2.91
C SER A 5 11.79 3.92 -2.33
N TYR A 6 11.72 4.06 -1.00
CA TYR A 6 10.60 4.73 -0.35
C TYR A 6 10.41 6.17 -0.85
N GLU A 7 11.51 6.90 -1.07
CA GLU A 7 11.44 8.27 -1.58
C GLU A 7 10.88 8.34 -3.01
N GLU A 8 11.32 7.43 -3.87
CA GLU A 8 10.80 7.33 -5.24
C GLU A 8 9.33 6.94 -5.25
N PHE A 9 8.92 6.00 -4.39
CA PHE A 9 7.53 5.60 -4.21
C PHE A 9 6.65 6.79 -3.79
N VAL A 10 7.09 7.53 -2.77
CA VAL A 10 6.38 8.71 -2.29
C VAL A 10 6.28 9.79 -3.37
N ARG A 11 7.36 10.04 -4.13
CA ARG A 11 7.37 11.00 -5.24
C ARG A 11 6.48 10.57 -6.41
N ALA A 12 6.56 9.31 -6.82
CA ALA A 12 5.80 8.76 -7.94
C ALA A 12 4.28 8.83 -7.69
N HIS A 13 3.86 8.55 -6.47
CA HIS A 13 2.45 8.55 -6.08
C HIS A 13 1.98 9.84 -5.38
N LYS A 14 2.86 10.85 -5.24
CA LYS A 14 2.61 12.13 -4.55
C LYS A 14 1.99 11.94 -3.15
N LEU A 15 2.55 11.02 -2.37
CA LEU A 15 1.98 10.61 -1.09
C LEU A 15 2.39 11.53 0.05
N GLY A 16 1.45 11.77 0.98
CA GLY A 16 1.77 12.26 2.31
C GLY A 16 2.15 11.11 3.25
N PRO A 17 2.61 11.41 4.49
CA PRO A 17 2.96 10.39 5.49
C PRO A 17 1.78 9.46 5.81
N LEU A 18 0.57 10.02 5.79
CA LEU A 18 -0.69 9.30 5.91
C LEU A 18 -1.40 9.32 4.55
N VAL A 19 -1.80 8.14 4.10
CA VAL A 19 -2.50 7.91 2.84
C VAL A 19 -3.93 7.50 3.17
N ASP A 20 -4.90 8.13 2.53
CA ASP A 20 -6.31 7.74 2.69
C ASP A 20 -6.58 6.36 2.03
N ILE A 21 -7.59 5.65 2.50
CA ILE A 21 -7.89 4.29 2.02
C ILE A 21 -8.16 4.24 0.51
N LYS A 22 -8.76 5.28 -0.07
CA LYS A 22 -9.07 5.27 -1.51
C LYS A 22 -7.78 5.28 -2.33
N THR A 23 -6.84 6.15 -1.99
CA THR A 23 -5.52 6.19 -2.63
C THR A 23 -4.74 4.90 -2.38
N ALA A 24 -4.78 4.37 -1.15
CA ALA A 24 -4.12 3.11 -0.82
C ALA A 24 -4.66 1.91 -1.63
N CYS A 25 -5.98 1.82 -1.81
CA CYS A 25 -6.63 0.79 -2.63
C CYS A 25 -6.19 0.87 -4.10
N GLN A 26 -6.09 2.08 -4.65
CA GLN A 26 -5.63 2.29 -6.03
C GLN A 26 -4.20 1.82 -6.23
N ILE A 27 -3.30 2.13 -5.29
CA ILE A 27 -1.89 1.74 -5.37
C ILE A 27 -1.71 0.23 -5.17
N ALA A 28 -2.45 -0.35 -4.23
CA ALA A 28 -2.46 -1.79 -3.99
C ALA A 28 -3.22 -2.57 -5.08
N SER A 29 -3.88 -1.88 -6.01
CA SER A 29 -4.72 -2.48 -7.07
C SER A 29 -5.79 -3.45 -6.52
N VAL A 30 -6.42 -3.08 -5.40
CA VAL A 30 -7.48 -3.89 -4.75
C VAL A 30 -8.72 -3.05 -4.47
N GLY A 31 -9.88 -3.71 -4.43
CA GLY A 31 -11.12 -3.07 -4.00
C GLY A 31 -11.14 -2.80 -2.48
N HIS A 32 -12.01 -1.88 -2.03
CA HIS A 32 -12.14 -1.52 -0.61
C HIS A 32 -12.39 -2.73 0.30
N SER A 33 -13.30 -3.64 -0.07
CA SER A 33 -13.60 -4.83 0.74
C SER A 33 -12.36 -5.70 0.95
N ARG A 34 -11.63 -5.98 -0.14
CA ARG A 34 -10.39 -6.76 -0.08
C ARG A 34 -9.30 -6.04 0.71
N PHE A 35 -9.22 -4.72 0.61
CA PHE A 35 -8.29 -3.93 1.41
C PHE A 35 -8.53 -4.09 2.92
N TYR A 36 -9.79 -4.06 3.36
CA TYR A 36 -10.12 -4.27 4.76
C TYR A 36 -9.91 -5.71 5.23
N GLU A 37 -10.06 -6.70 4.35
CA GLU A 37 -9.67 -8.09 4.64
C GLU A 37 -8.15 -8.19 4.84
N LEU A 38 -7.36 -7.62 3.92
CA LEU A 38 -5.90 -7.56 4.04
C LEU A 38 -5.46 -6.86 5.33
N ALA A 39 -6.17 -5.81 5.74
CA ALA A 39 -5.92 -5.16 7.04
C ALA A 39 -6.22 -6.09 8.23
N LYS A 40 -7.28 -6.92 8.16
CA LYS A 40 -7.58 -7.94 9.18
C LYS A 40 -6.55 -9.07 9.18
N GLU A 41 -6.03 -9.44 8.02
CA GLU A 41 -4.95 -10.42 7.82
C GLU A 41 -3.58 -9.88 8.28
N GLY A 42 -3.49 -8.59 8.63
CA GLY A 42 -2.27 -7.95 9.16
C GLY A 42 -1.37 -7.34 8.09
N ALA A 43 -1.78 -7.30 6.82
CA ALA A 43 -1.01 -6.66 5.75
C ALA A 43 -0.97 -5.14 5.88
N PHE A 44 -2.01 -4.53 6.47
CA PHE A 44 -2.09 -3.09 6.68
C PHE A 44 -2.41 -2.70 8.12
N ILE A 45 -1.76 -1.64 8.61
CA ILE A 45 -2.10 -1.01 9.89
C ILE A 45 -2.99 0.20 9.64
N LEU A 46 -4.27 0.10 10.02
CA LEU A 46 -5.23 1.19 9.89
C LEU A 46 -5.05 2.21 11.02
N ILE A 47 -4.74 3.44 10.65
CA ILE A 47 -4.61 4.57 11.57
C ILE A 47 -5.94 5.33 11.62
N PRO A 48 -6.55 5.53 12.80
CA PRO A 48 -7.72 6.38 12.97
C PRO A 48 -7.45 7.83 12.56
N ASN A 49 -8.34 8.42 11.77
CA ASN A 49 -8.29 9.83 11.39
C ASN A 49 -9.70 10.42 11.41
N GLY A 50 -10.19 10.74 12.61
CA GLY A 50 -11.59 11.09 12.85
C GLY A 50 -12.53 9.94 12.50
N SER A 51 -13.55 10.22 11.67
CA SER A 51 -14.47 9.20 11.13
C SER A 51 -13.87 8.35 10.02
N ARG A 52 -12.66 8.69 9.55
CA ARG A 52 -11.95 7.98 8.48
C ARG A 52 -10.82 7.10 9.03
N ARG A 53 -10.23 6.34 8.13
CA ARG A 53 -9.01 5.54 8.36
C ARG A 53 -7.99 5.95 7.31
N ASN A 54 -6.72 5.90 7.70
CA ASN A 54 -5.58 6.08 6.82
C ASN A 54 -4.61 4.90 7.02
N VAL A 55 -3.62 4.79 6.15
CA VAL A 55 -2.43 3.93 6.33
C VAL A 55 -1.19 4.79 6.20
N THR A 56 -0.04 4.32 6.71
CA THR A 56 1.21 5.03 6.44
C THR A 56 1.71 4.74 5.04
N ALA A 57 2.34 5.72 4.39
CA ALA A 57 3.01 5.50 3.11
C ALA A 57 4.07 4.39 3.22
N GLN A 58 4.73 4.26 4.37
CA GLN A 58 5.73 3.22 4.62
C GLN A 58 5.14 1.81 4.60
N ASN A 59 4.02 1.59 5.29
CA ASN A 59 3.35 0.29 5.30
C ASN A 59 2.80 -0.05 3.90
N LEU A 60 2.29 0.95 3.17
CA LEU A 60 1.86 0.77 1.79
C LEU A 60 3.04 0.43 0.84
N HIS A 61 4.20 1.05 1.03
CA HIS A 61 5.41 0.76 0.26
C HIS A 61 5.91 -0.68 0.48
N GLN A 62 5.90 -1.16 1.73
CA GLN A 62 6.27 -2.55 2.03
C GLN A 62 5.35 -3.54 1.31
N TYR A 63 4.04 -3.29 1.32
CA TYR A 63 3.08 -4.13 0.60
C TYR A 63 3.30 -4.07 -0.92
N TYR A 64 3.55 -2.88 -1.46
CA TYR A 64 3.83 -2.68 -2.89
C TYR A 64 5.07 -3.45 -3.36
N LEU A 65 6.15 -3.44 -2.58
CA LEU A 65 7.34 -4.23 -2.86
C LEU A 65 7.06 -5.74 -2.84
N ALA A 66 6.27 -6.21 -1.88
CA ALA A 66 5.87 -7.63 -1.81
C ALA A 66 5.03 -8.03 -3.04
N LEU A 67 4.15 -7.13 -3.51
CA LEU A 67 3.32 -7.36 -4.69
C LEU A 67 4.16 -7.44 -5.97
N ILE A 68 5.14 -6.54 -6.15
CA ILE A 68 6.08 -6.61 -7.29
C ILE A 68 6.93 -7.88 -7.22
N ALA A 69 7.44 -8.22 -6.04
CA ALA A 69 8.24 -9.44 -5.86
C ALA A 69 7.43 -10.69 -6.22
N ALA A 70 6.16 -10.77 -5.79
CA ALA A 70 5.28 -11.88 -6.14
C ALA A 70 4.97 -11.95 -7.65
N ALA A 71 4.66 -10.80 -8.28
CA ALA A 71 4.41 -10.73 -9.72
C ALA A 71 5.65 -11.06 -10.57
N SER A 72 6.85 -10.85 -10.02
CA SER A 72 8.12 -11.17 -10.71
C SER A 72 8.44 -12.68 -10.69
N ILE A 73 7.78 -13.46 -9.84
CA ILE A 73 7.99 -14.91 -9.70
C ILE A 73 7.10 -15.71 -10.68
N GLU A 74 5.98 -15.14 -11.16
CA GLU A 74 5.04 -15.82 -12.06
C GLU A 74 5.48 -15.84 -13.54
N VAL A 75 6.68 -15.36 -13.86
CA VAL A 75 7.27 -15.46 -15.21
C VAL A 75 8.32 -16.58 -15.22
N VAL A 76 7.88 -17.83 -15.03
CA VAL A 76 8.68 -19.06 -15.27
C VAL A 76 7.83 -20.12 -15.94
#